data_AF-A0A0D8DJ55-F1
#
_entry.id   AF-A0A0D8DJ55-F1
#
_cell.length_a   1.000
_cell.length_b   1.000
_cell.length_c   1.000
_cell.angle_alpha   90.00
_cell.angle_beta   90.00
_cell.angle_gamma   90.00
#
_symmetry.space_group_name_H-M   'P 1'
#
loop_
_entity.id
_entity.type
_entity.pdbx_description
1 polymer ?
#
loop_
_entity_poly.entity_id
_entity_poly.type
_entity_poly.pdbx_seq_one_letter_code
_entity_poly.pdbx_strand_id
1 'polypeptide(L)' 'MNLNNFFWLLIKYIIPLAILIYSLIRFNSFLLLISIIWLISSIGVTIMDADIKNNFISD' A
#
# COMPACT_ATOMS: atom_id res chain seq x y z
N MET A 1 -0.18 -12.03 16.53
CA MET A 1 -0.23 -11.29 15.24
C MET A 1 -0.10 -12.32 14.14
N ASN A 2 -1.17 -12.59 13.39
CA ASN A 2 -1.19 -13.68 12.40
C ASN A 2 -0.12 -13.44 11.35
N LEU A 3 0.70 -14.46 11.07
CA LEU A 3 1.75 -14.45 10.04
C LEU A 3 1.22 -13.85 8.73
N ASN A 4 -0.02 -14.18 8.39
CA ASN A 4 -0.72 -13.70 7.20
C ASN A 4 -0.89 -12.17 7.16
N ASN A 5 -1.22 -11.53 8.29
CA ASN A 5 -1.31 -10.06 8.36
C ASN A 5 0.06 -9.39 8.19
N PHE A 6 1.13 -10.01 8.70
CA PHE A 6 2.48 -9.49 8.52
C PHE A 6 2.95 -9.59 7.07
N PHE A 7 2.74 -10.74 6.42
CA PHE A 7 3.00 -10.90 4.98
C PHE A 7 2.18 -9.92 4.14
N TRP A 8 0.92 -9.71 4.50
CA TRP A 8 0.07 -8.76 3.80
C TRP A 8 0.58 -7.31 3.90
N LEU A 9 1.02 -6.88 5.10
CA LEU A 9 1.66 -5.57 5.28
C LEU A 9 2.94 -5.42 4.44
N LEU A 10 3.72 -6.48 4.34
CA LEU A 10 4.97 -6.49 3.58
C LEU A 10 4.70 -6.32 2.08
N ILE A 11 3.72 -7.03 1.54
CA ILE A 11 3.30 -6.89 0.14
C ILE A 11 2.69 -5.52 -0.11
N LYS A 12 1.85 -5.04 0.82
CA LYS A 12 1.08 -3.80 0.67
C LYS A 12 1.94 -2.53 0.70
N TYR A 13 3.06 -2.54 1.44
CA TYR A 13 3.87 -1.34 1.66
C TYR A 13 5.35 -1.51 1.30
N ILE A 14 5.99 -2.62 1.69
CA ILE A 14 7.44 -2.79 1.55
C ILE A 14 7.82 -3.05 0.08
N ILE A 15 7.05 -3.87 -0.64
CA ILE A 15 7.29 -4.15 -2.07
C ILE A 15 7.18 -2.88 -2.93
N PRO A 16 6.07 -2.11 -2.92
CA PRO A 16 5.97 -0.92 -3.75
C PRO A 16 6.99 0.15 -3.38
N LEU A 17 7.39 0.24 -2.10
CA LEU A 17 8.46 1.14 -1.67
C LEU A 17 9.83 0.72 -2.23
N ALA A 18 10.16 -0.56 -2.24
CA ALA A 18 11.39 -1.06 -2.84
C ALA A 18 11.43 -0.79 -4.36
N ILE A 19 10.29 -0.97 -5.05
CA ILE A 19 10.15 -0.65 -6.48
C ILE A 19 10.32 0.85 -6.72
N LEU A 20 9.74 1.71 -5.86
CA LEU A 20 9.91 3.15 -5.91
C LEU A 20 11.39 3.54 -5.82
N ILE A 21 12.11 3.03 -4.80
CA ILE A 21 13.54 3.32 -4.62
C ILE A 21 14.36 2.85 -5.83
N TYR A 22 14.12 1.63 -6.32
CA TYR A 22 14.80 1.13 -7.51
C TYR A 22 14.51 1.97 -8.75
N SER A 23 13.26 2.39 -8.93
CA SER A 23 12.83 3.20 -10.06
C SER A 23 13.45 4.61 -10.05
N LEU A 24 13.67 5.19 -8.88
CA LEU A 24 14.39 6.45 -8.71
C LEU A 24 15.87 6.31 -9.09
N ILE A 25 16.54 5.24 -8.64
CA ILE A 25 17.95 4.99 -8.96
C ILE A 25 18.15 4.80 -10.47
N ARG A 26 17.23 4.10 -11.13
CA ARG A 26 17.33 3.79 -12.56
C ARG A 26 16.64 4.81 -13.47
N PHE A 27 16.06 5.88 -12.90
CA PHE A 27 15.22 6.87 -13.59
C PHE A 27 14.19 6.24 -14.54
N ASN A 28 13.54 5.16 -14.08
CA ASN A 28 12.53 4.47 -14.88
C ASN A 28 11.14 5.03 -14.56
N SER A 29 10.65 5.92 -15.43
CA SER A 29 9.36 6.61 -15.29
C SER A 29 8.16 5.66 -15.20
N PHE A 30 8.22 4.50 -15.85
CA PHE A 30 7.12 3.52 -15.84
C PHE A 30 6.99 2.83 -14.48
N LEU A 31 8.12 2.39 -13.91
CA LEU A 31 8.14 1.78 -12.57
C LEU A 31 7.77 2.78 -11.48
N LEU A 32 8.20 4.04 -11.62
CA LEU A 32 7.78 5.14 -10.76
C LEU A 32 6.26 5.25 -10.72
N LEU A 33 5.61 5.35 -11.88
CA LEU A 33 4.17 5.50 -11.99
C LEU A 33 3.41 4.31 -11.38
N ILE A 34 3.85 3.08 -11.64
CA ILE A 34 3.25 1.88 -11.04
C ILE A 34 3.36 1.90 -9.51
N SER A 35 4.53 2.23 -8.97
CA SER A 35 4.74 2.26 -7.52
C SER A 35 3.88 3.32 -6.83
N ILE A 36 3.72 4.50 -7.44
CA ILE A 36 2.87 5.58 -6.92
C ILE A 36 1.40 5.16 -6.93
N ILE A 37 0.90 4.61 -8.04
CA ILE A 37 -0.49 4.14 -8.13
C ILE A 37 -0.77 3.07 -7.09
N TRP A 38 0.17 2.14 -6.91
CA TRP A 38 0.03 1.08 -5.92
C TRP A 38 -0.07 1.65 -4.50
N LEU A 39 0.81 2.58 -4.12
CA LEU A 39 0.77 3.22 -2.80
C LEU A 39 -0.54 3.99 -2.56
N ILE A 40 -1.03 4.73 -3.56
CA ILE A 40 -2.29 5.48 -3.46
C ILE A 40 -3.48 4.52 -3.27
N SER A 41 -3.56 3.46 -4.08
CA SER A 41 -4.62 2.44 -3.95
C SER A 41 -4.59 1.77 -2.58
N SER A 42 -3.40 1.43 -2.11
CA SER A 42 -3.16 0.84 -0.79
C SER A 42 -3.68 1.73 0.34
N ILE A 43 -3.39 3.03 0.30
CA ILE A 43 -3.87 4.02 1.27
C ILE A 43 -5.40 4.15 1.18
N GLY A 44 -5.95 4.28 -0.03
CA GLY A 44 -7.40 4.41 -0.25
C GLY A 44 -8.20 3.25 0.36
N VAL A 45 -7.77 2.01 0.16
CA VAL A 45 -8.39 0.83 0.78
C VAL A 45 -8.32 0.91 2.30
N THR A 46 -7.20 1.37 2.87
CA THR A 46 -7.04 1.47 4.33
C THR A 46 -7.95 2.54 4.94
N ILE A 47 -8.15 3.66 4.24
CA ILE A 47 -9.07 4.72 4.65
C ILE A 47 -10.50 4.21 4.58
N MET A 48 -10.89 3.55 3.48
CA MET A 48 -12.22 2.96 3.34
C MET A 48 -12.51 1.91 4.43
N ASP A 49 -11.55 1.02 4.71
CA ASP A 49 -11.68 0.04 5.79
C ASP A 49 -11.84 0.71 7.17
N ALA A 50 -11.11 1.80 7.42
CA ALA A 50 -11.20 2.56 8.66
C ALA A 50 -12.54 3.31 8.77
N ASP A 51 -13.01 3.93 7.70
CA ASP A 51 -14.29 4.64 7.65
C ASP A 51 -15.47 3.70 7.84
N ILE A 52 -15.45 2.52 7.22
CA ILE A 52 -16.48 1.49 7.42
C ILE A 52 -16.49 1.05 8.89
N LYS A 53 -15.31 0.80 9.46
CA LYS A 53 -15.22 0.35 10.86
C LYS A 53 -15.67 1.41 11.85
N ASN A 54 -15.36 2.68 11.60
CA ASN A 54 -15.69 3.79 12.49
C ASN A 54 -17.15 4.23 12.39
N ASN A 55 -17.83 3.98 11.26
CA ASN A 55 -19.22 4.43 11.06
C ASN A 55 -20.27 3.31 11.19
N PHE A 56 -19.90 2.03 11.03
CA PHE A 56 -20.87 0.93 11.01
C PHE A 56 -20.71 -0.12 12.13
N ILE A 57 -19.62 -0.08 12.91
CA ILE A 57 -19.37 -1.07 13.99
C ILE A 57 -19.52 -0.43 15.40
N SER A 58 -19.79 0.88 15.48
CA SER A 58 -19.95 1.63 16.73
C SER A 58 -21.40 1.86 17.16
N ASP A 59 -22.32 0.97 16.79
CA ASP A 59 -23.67 0.86 17.35
C ASP A 59 -23.82 -0.43 18.19
#